data_AF-A0A925XZG2-F1
#
_entry.id   AF-A0A925XZG2-F1
#
_cell.length_a   1.000
_cell.length_b   1.000
_cell.length_c   1.000
_cell.angle_alpha   90.00
_cell.angle_beta   90.00
_cell.angle_gamma   90.00
#
_symmetry.space_group_name_H-M   'P 1'
#
loop_
_entity.id
_entity.type
_entity.pdbx_description
1 polymer ?
#
loop_
_entity_poly.entity_id
_entity_poly.type
_entity_poly.pdbx_seq_one_letter_code
_entity_poly.pdbx_strand_id
1 'polypeptide(L)'
;NVNDLRKDKLVMWQYKYVHWIGLVVGLIVPSVLGYAWNHFHGMDPWVGALGGFLIAGVARIVVAQHCTFFINSLCHTVGRQPYSSSHSARDSAIMAFLTFGEGYHNYHHEFQHDYRNGVKPWQWDPTKWAIWTLSKLGLVEGLRRVPDSRILLAEMREARLNAEKHLADAKQHATGPAQRAADAMHELVERLAANYHELEKAVADRVQLSREVLRDWQNETRSIMRELRRMASSLPA
;
A
#
# COMPACT_ATOMS: atom_id res chain seq x y z
N ASN A 1 -17.64 0.06 -16.13
CA ASN A 1 -17.59 -0.80 -17.34
C ASN A 1 -17.01 -2.13 -16.90
N VAL A 2 -17.70 -3.26 -17.10
CA VAL A 2 -17.27 -4.61 -16.67
C VAL A 2 -17.39 -5.63 -17.81
N ASN A 3 -17.38 -5.15 -19.06
CA ASN A 3 -17.60 -5.97 -20.25
C ASN A 3 -16.48 -6.99 -20.48
N ASP A 4 -15.27 -6.67 -20.04
CA ASP A 4 -14.13 -7.58 -19.97
C ASP A 4 -14.43 -8.78 -19.06
N LEU A 5 -14.89 -8.53 -17.82
CA LEU A 5 -15.24 -9.59 -16.87
C LEU A 5 -16.39 -10.48 -17.37
N ARG A 6 -17.40 -9.88 -18.04
CA ARG A 6 -18.53 -10.62 -18.62
C ARG A 6 -18.15 -11.55 -19.77
N LYS A 7 -17.05 -11.24 -20.48
CA LYS A 7 -16.54 -12.07 -21.58
C LYS A 7 -15.73 -13.27 -21.07
N ASP A 8 -15.19 -13.19 -19.85
CA ASP A 8 -14.42 -14.27 -19.25
C ASP A 8 -15.34 -15.38 -18.74
N LYS A 9 -15.27 -16.55 -19.38
CA LYS A 9 -16.11 -17.72 -19.05
C LYS A 9 -15.82 -18.27 -17.66
N LEU A 10 -14.58 -18.20 -17.17
CA LEU A 10 -14.20 -18.70 -15.86
C LEU A 10 -14.76 -17.79 -14.76
N VAL A 11 -14.65 -16.48 -14.94
CA VAL A 11 -15.25 -15.49 -14.03
C VAL A 11 -16.77 -15.66 -13.98
N MET A 12 -17.42 -15.82 -15.13
CA MET A 12 -18.87 -16.00 -15.17
C MET A 12 -19.33 -17.35 -14.59
N TRP A 13 -18.53 -18.41 -14.73
CA TRP A 13 -18.76 -19.68 -14.04
C TRP A 13 -18.65 -19.51 -12.51
N GLN A 14 -17.57 -18.86 -12.04
CA GLN A 14 -17.40 -18.57 -10.62
C GLN A 14 -18.56 -17.75 -10.08
N TYR A 15 -18.98 -16.69 -10.79
CA TYR A 15 -20.11 -15.84 -10.43
C TYR A 15 -21.41 -16.64 -10.27
N LYS A 16 -21.70 -17.58 -11.19
CA LYS A 16 -22.89 -18.43 -11.12
C LYS A 16 -22.90 -19.36 -9.91
N TYR A 17 -21.73 -19.86 -9.50
CA TYR A 17 -21.62 -20.90 -8.46
C TYR A 17 -20.97 -20.41 -7.15
N VAL A 18 -20.74 -19.10 -6.99
CA VAL A 18 -19.93 -18.54 -5.89
C VAL A 18 -20.39 -18.99 -4.50
N HIS A 19 -21.70 -19.09 -4.26
CA HIS A 19 -22.23 -19.53 -2.97
C HIS A 19 -21.98 -21.02 -2.71
N TRP A 20 -22.10 -21.86 -3.73
CA TRP A 20 -21.78 -23.28 -3.63
C TRP A 20 -20.29 -23.52 -3.46
N ILE A 21 -19.45 -22.80 -4.21
CA ILE A 21 -18.00 -22.82 -4.05
C ILE A 21 -17.63 -22.40 -2.63
N GLY A 22 -18.20 -21.31 -2.13
CA GLY A 22 -17.97 -20.80 -0.79
C GLY A 22 -18.38 -21.79 0.31
N LEU A 23 -19.55 -22.42 0.19
CA LEU A 23 -20.02 -23.43 1.15
C LEU A 23 -19.13 -24.67 1.12
N VAL A 24 -18.86 -25.22 -0.05
CA VAL A 24 -18.12 -26.48 -0.20
C VAL A 24 -16.66 -26.29 0.20
N VAL A 25 -15.96 -25.34 -0.41
CA VAL A 25 -14.53 -25.12 -0.15
C VAL A 25 -14.32 -24.47 1.22
N GLY A 26 -15.23 -23.57 1.62
CA GLY A 26 -15.08 -22.81 2.85
C GLY A 26 -15.47 -23.55 4.12
N LEU A 27 -16.39 -24.51 4.06
CA LEU A 27 -16.91 -25.22 5.25
C LEU A 27 -16.83 -26.74 5.13
N ILE A 28 -17.33 -27.33 4.04
CA ILE A 28 -17.42 -28.81 3.91
C ILE A 28 -16.04 -29.45 3.81
N VAL A 29 -15.17 -28.93 2.93
CA VAL A 29 -13.80 -29.45 2.75
C VAL A 29 -13.01 -29.42 4.05
N PRO A 30 -12.93 -28.31 4.82
CA PRO A 30 -12.31 -28.29 6.14
C PRO A 30 -12.86 -29.35 7.10
N SER A 31 -14.18 -29.56 7.14
CA SER A 31 -14.79 -30.60 7.97
C SER A 31 -14.36 -32.01 7.55
N VAL A 32 -14.36 -32.32 6.26
CA VAL A 32 -13.94 -33.63 5.75
C VAL A 32 -12.45 -33.87 6.01
N LEU A 33 -11.61 -32.85 5.86
CA LEU A 33 -10.18 -32.96 6.17
C LEU A 33 -9.95 -33.18 7.68
N GLY A 34 -10.69 -32.49 8.54
CA GLY A 34 -10.64 -32.72 9.99
C GLY A 34 -11.09 -34.13 10.38
N TYR A 35 -12.17 -34.62 9.76
CA TYR A 35 -12.64 -36.00 9.94
C TYR A 35 -11.55 -37.01 9.57
N ALA A 36 -10.99 -36.86 8.36
CA ALA A 36 -9.97 -37.76 7.84
C ALA A 36 -8.71 -37.73 8.70
N TRP A 37 -8.27 -36.54 9.13
CA TRP A 37 -7.10 -36.39 10.00
C TRP A 37 -7.26 -37.20 11.28
N ASN A 38 -8.38 -37.05 12.00
CA ASN A 38 -8.62 -37.79 13.23
C ASN A 38 -8.76 -39.29 12.98
N HIS A 39 -9.47 -39.67 11.92
CA HIS A 39 -9.63 -41.07 11.54
C HIS A 39 -8.27 -41.77 11.33
N PHE A 40 -7.36 -41.16 10.56
CA PHE A 40 -6.04 -41.74 10.29
C PHE A 40 -5.09 -41.73 11.50
N HIS A 41 -5.38 -40.93 12.53
CA HIS A 41 -4.59 -40.87 13.77
C HIS A 41 -5.26 -41.61 14.95
N GLY A 42 -6.32 -42.39 14.70
CA GLY A 42 -7.01 -43.17 15.75
C GLY A 42 -7.78 -42.34 16.77
N MET A 43 -8.11 -41.08 16.45
CA MET A 43 -8.94 -40.19 17.25
C MET A 43 -10.40 -40.21 16.76
N ASP A 44 -11.35 -39.68 17.55
CA ASP A 44 -12.76 -39.58 17.13
C ASP A 44 -12.90 -38.73 15.85
N PRO A 45 -13.33 -39.32 14.72
CA PRO A 45 -13.46 -38.61 13.45
C PRO A 45 -14.49 -37.48 13.48
N TRP A 46 -15.57 -37.61 14.25
CA TRP A 46 -16.62 -36.58 14.32
C TRP A 46 -16.17 -35.35 15.09
N VAL A 47 -15.36 -35.55 16.13
CA VAL A 47 -14.66 -34.44 16.81
C VAL A 47 -13.72 -33.72 15.84
N GLY A 48 -13.01 -34.47 15.00
CA GLY A 48 -12.16 -33.92 13.95
C GLY A 48 -12.96 -33.11 12.92
N ALA A 49 -14.12 -33.63 12.50
CA ALA A 49 -15.01 -32.95 11.56
C ALA A 49 -15.54 -31.62 12.11
N LEU A 50 -15.97 -31.63 13.38
CA LEU A 50 -16.45 -30.43 14.08
C LEU A 50 -15.32 -29.41 14.26
N GLY A 51 -14.12 -29.85 14.64
CA GLY A 51 -12.94 -28.99 14.73
C GLY A 51 -12.57 -28.35 13.39
N GLY A 52 -12.57 -29.15 12.31
CA GLY A 52 -12.35 -28.66 10.95
C GLY A 52 -13.41 -27.65 10.51
N PHE A 53 -14.69 -27.92 10.81
CA PHE A 53 -15.79 -26.99 10.56
C PHE A 53 -15.61 -25.65 11.30
N LEU A 54 -15.42 -25.70 12.62
CA LEU A 54 -15.43 -24.51 13.48
C LEU A 54 -14.16 -23.66 13.33
N ILE A 55 -12.98 -24.29 13.29
CA ILE A 55 -11.71 -23.58 13.30
C ILE A 55 -11.27 -23.25 11.86
N ALA A 56 -11.04 -24.27 11.03
CA ALA A 56 -10.54 -24.09 9.67
C ALA A 56 -11.61 -23.59 8.69
N GLY A 57 -12.89 -23.83 8.99
CA GLY A 57 -14.02 -23.27 8.25
C GLY A 57 -14.43 -21.91 8.81
N VAL A 58 -15.21 -21.90 9.88
CA VAL A 58 -15.88 -20.69 10.41
C VAL A 58 -14.89 -19.64 10.91
N ALA A 59 -14.01 -19.97 11.87
CA ALA A 59 -13.11 -18.98 12.46
C ALA A 59 -12.17 -18.38 11.42
N ARG A 60 -11.62 -19.21 10.51
CA ARG A 60 -10.82 -18.72 9.37
C ARG A 60 -11.59 -17.73 8.50
N ILE A 61 -12.85 -18.02 8.15
CA ILE A 61 -13.69 -17.10 7.36
C ILE A 61 -13.87 -15.79 8.12
N VAL A 62 -14.19 -15.85 9.42
CA VAL A 62 -14.38 -14.65 10.25
C VAL A 62 -13.11 -13.80 10.27
N VAL A 63 -11.94 -14.40 10.51
CA VAL A 63 -10.66 -13.68 10.51
C VAL A 63 -10.37 -13.07 9.13
N ALA A 64 -10.53 -13.84 8.05
CA ALA A 64 -10.30 -13.34 6.69
C ALA A 64 -11.21 -12.16 6.33
N GLN A 65 -12.48 -12.21 6.74
CA GLN A 65 -13.42 -11.10 6.54
C GLN A 65 -13.01 -9.86 7.34
N HIS A 66 -12.61 -10.00 8.60
CA HIS A 66 -12.11 -8.86 9.39
C HIS A 66 -10.86 -8.24 8.78
N CYS A 67 -9.88 -9.04 8.33
CA CYS A 67 -8.72 -8.52 7.61
C CYS A 67 -9.14 -7.75 6.34
N THR A 68 -10.12 -8.26 5.59
CA THR A 68 -10.64 -7.57 4.40
C THR A 68 -11.29 -6.25 4.77
N PHE A 69 -12.11 -6.20 5.82
CA PHE A 69 -12.78 -4.97 6.27
C PHE A 69 -11.82 -3.95 6.90
N PHE A 70 -10.69 -4.39 7.46
CA PHE A 70 -9.61 -3.48 7.89
C PHE A 70 -9.02 -2.66 6.74
N ILE A 71 -9.06 -3.17 5.51
CA ILE A 71 -8.63 -2.38 4.34
C ILE A 71 -9.55 -1.15 4.20
N ASN A 72 -10.86 -1.36 4.19
CA ASN A 72 -11.84 -0.27 4.03
C ASN A 72 -11.94 0.67 5.24
N SER A 73 -11.41 0.29 6.41
CA SER A 73 -11.51 1.07 7.64
C SER A 73 -10.15 1.57 8.13
N LEU A 74 -9.29 0.69 8.63
CA LEU A 74 -8.00 1.04 9.20
C LEU A 74 -7.05 1.61 8.15
N CYS A 75 -7.06 1.11 6.91
CA CYS A 75 -6.22 1.70 5.84
C CYS A 75 -6.76 3.04 5.33
N HIS A 76 -7.92 3.52 5.82
CA HIS A 76 -8.43 4.87 5.57
C HIS A 76 -8.37 5.79 6.80
N THR A 77 -7.85 5.30 7.93
CA THR A 77 -7.80 6.06 9.19
C THR A 77 -6.41 6.08 9.83
N VAL A 78 -5.63 4.99 9.70
CA VAL A 78 -4.33 4.81 10.35
C VAL A 78 -3.22 4.65 9.30
N GLY A 79 -2.14 5.43 9.44
CA GLY A 79 -0.95 5.32 8.59
C GLY A 79 -0.48 6.66 8.04
N ARG A 80 0.24 6.62 6.92
CA ARG A 80 0.79 7.81 6.24
C ARG A 80 0.24 7.96 4.83
N GLN A 81 0.33 9.16 4.26
CA GLN A 81 -0.07 9.44 2.88
C GLN A 81 1.15 9.88 2.05
N PRO A 82 2.11 8.99 1.76
CA PRO A 82 3.35 9.36 1.09
C PRO A 82 3.20 9.71 -0.40
N TYR A 83 2.10 9.30 -1.06
CA TYR A 83 1.91 9.50 -2.52
C TYR A 83 0.76 10.46 -2.85
N SER A 84 -0.32 10.46 -2.07
CA SER A 84 -1.44 11.39 -2.28
C SER A 84 -2.22 11.68 -1.01
N SER A 85 -2.41 12.96 -0.70
CA SER A 85 -3.29 13.43 0.38
C SER A 85 -4.71 13.76 -0.10
N SER A 86 -5.02 13.61 -1.41
CA SER A 86 -6.33 13.93 -1.98
C SER A 86 -7.43 12.92 -1.64
N HIS A 87 -7.07 11.76 -1.08
CA HIS A 87 -7.98 10.70 -0.64
C HIS A 87 -7.55 10.16 0.72
N SER A 88 -8.48 9.57 1.48
CA SER A 88 -8.22 9.13 2.86
C SER A 88 -7.35 7.88 3.00
N ALA A 89 -7.03 7.16 1.92
CA ALA A 89 -6.22 5.95 1.96
C ALA A 89 -4.80 6.22 2.50
N ARG A 90 -4.30 5.32 3.34
CA ARG A 90 -3.04 5.42 4.08
C ARG A 90 -2.20 4.16 3.94
N ASP A 91 -0.89 4.33 3.93
CA ASP A 91 0.09 3.26 4.03
C ASP A 91 0.37 2.92 5.50
N SER A 92 0.22 1.64 5.84
CA SER A 92 0.55 1.08 7.16
C SER A 92 1.19 -0.30 7.02
N ALA A 93 2.43 -0.44 7.51
CA ALA A 93 3.15 -1.72 7.47
C ALA A 93 2.49 -2.80 8.36
N ILE A 94 1.85 -2.40 9.46
CA ILE A 94 1.11 -3.30 10.34
C ILE A 94 -0.12 -3.83 9.60
N MET A 95 -0.86 -2.95 8.91
CA MET A 95 -1.99 -3.38 8.09
C MET A 95 -1.51 -4.27 6.96
N ALA A 96 -0.43 -3.91 6.27
CA ALA A 96 0.11 -4.72 5.17
C ALA A 96 0.47 -6.14 5.64
N PHE A 97 0.98 -6.30 6.85
CA PHE A 97 1.20 -7.64 7.41
C PHE A 97 -0.11 -8.43 7.58
N LEU A 98 -1.13 -7.82 8.20
CA LEU A 98 -2.42 -8.48 8.47
C LEU A 98 -3.25 -8.75 7.20
N THR A 99 -3.08 -7.91 6.17
CA THR A 99 -3.85 -7.95 4.92
C THR A 99 -3.03 -8.47 3.73
N PHE A 100 -1.87 -9.09 4.00
CA PHE A 100 -1.00 -9.69 2.98
C PHE A 100 -0.59 -8.72 1.86
N GLY A 101 -0.30 -7.47 2.22
CA GLY A 101 0.26 -6.44 1.33
C GLY A 101 -0.70 -5.28 1.06
N GLU A 102 -2.02 -5.48 1.20
CA GLU A 102 -3.06 -4.48 0.87
C GLU A 102 -3.02 -3.22 1.76
N GLY A 103 -2.26 -3.24 2.86
CA GLY A 103 -2.10 -2.10 3.77
C GLY A 103 -1.23 -0.96 3.25
N TYR A 104 -0.57 -1.12 2.10
CA TYR A 104 0.03 0.01 1.36
C TYR A 104 -1.01 0.69 0.47
N HIS A 105 -2.09 1.13 1.12
CA HIS A 105 -3.32 1.52 0.45
C HIS A 105 -3.24 2.91 -0.18
N ASN A 106 -2.36 3.80 0.33
CA ASN A 106 -2.14 5.09 -0.29
C ASN A 106 -1.48 4.93 -1.66
N TYR A 107 -0.51 4.00 -1.77
CA TYR A 107 0.09 3.66 -3.06
C TYR A 107 -0.95 3.06 -4.01
N HIS A 108 -1.74 2.09 -3.52
CA HIS A 108 -2.74 1.40 -4.32
C HIS A 108 -3.77 2.37 -4.92
N HIS A 109 -4.27 3.34 -4.15
CA HIS A 109 -5.23 4.33 -4.67
C HIS A 109 -4.61 5.28 -5.70
N GLU A 110 -3.39 5.77 -5.46
CA GLU A 110 -2.70 6.66 -6.42
C GLU A 110 -2.33 5.92 -7.72
N PHE A 111 -1.96 4.64 -7.61
CA PHE A 111 -1.37 3.86 -8.70
C PHE A 111 -2.05 2.49 -8.90
N GLN A 112 -3.39 2.46 -8.90
CA GLN A 112 -4.23 1.25 -8.97
C GLN A 112 -3.96 0.27 -10.14
N HIS A 113 -3.18 0.68 -11.13
CA HIS A 113 -2.81 -0.14 -12.29
C HIS A 113 -1.46 -0.84 -12.14
N ASP A 114 -0.68 -0.55 -11.10
CA ASP A 114 0.52 -1.33 -10.75
C ASP A 114 0.10 -2.64 -10.11
N TYR A 115 0.75 -3.74 -10.50
CA TYR A 115 0.44 -5.05 -9.91
C TYR A 115 0.89 -5.18 -8.44
N ARG A 116 1.72 -4.24 -7.94
CA ARG A 116 2.25 -4.22 -6.57
C ARG A 116 1.41 -3.31 -5.69
N ASN A 117 1.16 -3.74 -4.45
CA ASN A 117 0.69 -2.83 -3.41
C ASN A 117 1.88 -2.18 -2.69
N GLY A 118 2.87 -2.99 -2.31
CA GLY A 118 4.13 -2.54 -1.73
C GLY A 118 5.18 -2.31 -2.82
N VAL A 119 5.32 -1.07 -3.29
CA VAL A 119 6.26 -0.71 -4.38
C VAL A 119 7.74 -0.83 -4.03
N LYS A 120 8.11 -0.59 -2.76
CA LYS A 120 9.49 -0.63 -2.29
C LYS A 120 9.92 -2.08 -2.02
N PRO A 121 11.21 -2.43 -2.17
CA PRO A 121 11.66 -3.81 -2.02
C PRO A 121 11.49 -4.37 -0.59
N TRP A 122 11.59 -3.51 0.43
CA TRP A 122 11.40 -3.89 1.85
C TRP A 122 9.94 -3.92 2.29
N GLN A 123 8.99 -3.47 1.46
CA GLN A 123 7.57 -3.48 1.80
C GLN A 123 7.02 -4.90 1.69
N TRP A 124 6.42 -5.37 2.80
CA TRP A 124 5.81 -6.69 2.93
C TRP A 124 4.60 -6.80 2.01
N ASP A 125 4.77 -7.55 0.94
CA ASP A 125 3.73 -7.76 -0.06
C ASP A 125 3.91 -9.16 -0.67
N PRO A 126 3.34 -10.18 -0.01
CA PRO A 126 3.38 -11.56 -0.50
C PRO A 126 2.71 -11.73 -1.87
N THR A 127 1.67 -10.95 -2.19
CA THR A 127 0.98 -11.06 -3.48
C THR A 127 1.87 -10.58 -4.62
N LYS A 128 2.63 -9.48 -4.42
CA LYS A 128 3.70 -9.05 -5.35
C LYS A 128 4.71 -10.16 -5.64
N TRP A 129 5.17 -10.87 -4.61
CA TRP A 129 6.16 -11.94 -4.79
C TRP A 129 5.59 -13.18 -5.45
N ALA A 130 4.34 -13.54 -5.11
CA ALA A 130 3.63 -14.64 -5.75
C ALA A 130 3.42 -14.37 -7.25
N ILE A 131 2.86 -13.20 -7.60
CA ILE A 131 2.61 -12.82 -9.00
C ILE A 131 3.93 -12.73 -9.78
N TRP A 132 4.98 -12.15 -9.20
CA TRP A 132 6.29 -12.09 -9.83
C TRP A 132 6.87 -13.48 -10.10
N THR A 133 6.77 -14.41 -9.13
CA THR A 133 7.21 -15.79 -9.29
C THR A 133 6.43 -16.51 -10.39
N LEU A 134 5.09 -16.38 -10.40
CA LEU A 134 4.25 -16.95 -11.44
C LEU A 134 4.60 -16.41 -12.83
N SER A 135 5.00 -15.14 -12.93
CA SER A 135 5.49 -14.57 -14.18
C SER A 135 6.83 -15.14 -14.62
N LYS A 136 7.74 -15.44 -13.68
CA LYS A 136 9.00 -16.16 -13.98
C LYS A 136 8.79 -17.60 -14.43
N LEU A 137 7.68 -18.21 -14.04
CA LEU A 137 7.26 -19.53 -14.50
C LEU A 137 6.47 -19.52 -15.81
N GLY A 138 6.22 -18.34 -16.41
CA GLY A 138 5.43 -18.21 -17.64
C GLY A 138 3.92 -18.39 -17.46
N LEU A 139 3.42 -18.39 -16.22
CA LEU A 139 1.99 -18.52 -15.91
C LEU A 139 1.25 -17.18 -15.94
N VAL A 140 1.99 -16.07 -15.84
CA VAL A 140 1.45 -14.70 -15.87
C VAL A 140 2.34 -13.82 -16.72
N GLU A 141 1.74 -13.03 -17.60
CA GLU A 141 2.43 -12.08 -18.48
C GLU A 141 1.87 -10.66 -18.29
N GLY A 142 2.55 -9.67 -18.88
CA GLY A 142 2.03 -8.30 -18.94
C GLY A 142 1.94 -7.56 -17.60
N LEU A 143 2.84 -7.87 -16.65
CA LEU A 143 2.88 -7.19 -15.35
C LEU A 143 3.08 -5.67 -15.52
N ARG A 144 2.06 -4.90 -15.15
CA ARG A 144 2.08 -3.44 -15.22
C ARG A 144 2.79 -2.86 -14.01
N ARG A 145 3.73 -1.95 -14.25
CA ARG A 145 4.49 -1.23 -13.21
C ARG A 145 4.49 0.26 -13.52
N VAL A 146 4.28 1.07 -12.49
CA VAL A 146 4.49 2.51 -12.59
C VAL A 146 5.99 2.79 -12.64
N PRO A 147 6.45 3.70 -13.53
CA PRO A 147 7.84 4.13 -13.56
C PRO A 147 8.30 4.74 -12.22
N ASP A 148 9.53 4.44 -11.80
CA ASP A 148 10.09 4.95 -10.54
C ASP A 148 10.11 6.49 -10.49
N SER A 149 10.27 7.17 -11.63
CA SER A 149 10.20 8.64 -11.72
C SER A 149 8.81 9.20 -11.40
N ARG A 150 7.74 8.52 -11.81
CA ARG A 150 6.35 8.90 -11.50
C ARG A 150 6.03 8.67 -10.02
N ILE A 151 6.55 7.59 -9.46
CA ILE A 151 6.40 7.28 -8.03
C ILE A 151 7.13 8.34 -7.19
N LEU A 152 8.37 8.67 -7.56
CA LEU A 152 9.15 9.71 -6.88
C LEU A 152 8.50 11.08 -7.02
N LEU A 153 7.95 11.41 -8.19
CA LEU A 153 7.24 12.68 -8.40
C LEU A 153 6.05 12.82 -7.44
N ALA A 154 5.27 11.75 -7.22
CA ALA A 154 4.19 11.75 -6.23
C ALA A 154 4.71 11.90 -4.79
N GLU A 155 5.80 11.21 -4.43
CA GLU A 155 6.44 11.38 -3.12
C GLU A 155 6.93 12.82 -2.89
N MET A 156 7.53 13.45 -3.90
CA MET A 156 8.01 14.83 -3.84
C MET A 156 6.87 15.83 -3.81
N ARG A 157 5.77 15.59 -4.54
CA ARG A 157 4.56 16.40 -4.48
C ARG A 157 4.02 16.46 -3.05
N GLU A 158 3.82 15.31 -2.41
CA GLU A 158 3.33 15.25 -1.03
C GLU A 158 4.34 15.81 -0.03
N ALA A 159 5.64 15.61 -0.23
CA ALA A 159 6.67 16.24 0.60
C ALA A 159 6.58 17.77 0.52
N ARG A 160 6.43 18.34 -0.68
CA ARG A 160 6.29 19.79 -0.90
C ARG A 160 5.03 20.33 -0.23
N LEU A 161 3.87 19.71 -0.44
CA LEU A 161 2.61 20.14 0.18
C LEU A 161 2.69 20.14 1.71
N ASN A 162 3.29 19.10 2.30
CA ASN A 162 3.51 19.04 3.75
C ASN A 162 4.50 20.12 4.23
N ALA A 163 5.58 20.34 3.49
CA ALA A 163 6.57 21.38 3.80
C ALA A 163 5.96 22.79 3.78
N GLU A 164 5.16 23.09 2.76
CA GLU A 164 4.43 24.37 2.63
C GLU A 164 3.46 24.59 3.78
N LYS A 165 2.73 23.54 4.17
CA LYS A 165 1.85 23.61 5.35
C LYS A 165 2.63 23.93 6.62
N HIS A 166 3.72 23.20 6.88
CA HIS A 166 4.56 23.46 8.05
C HIS A 166 5.18 24.86 8.04
N LEU A 167 5.57 25.37 6.87
CA LEU A 167 6.08 26.73 6.72
C LEU A 167 4.99 27.77 7.01
N ALA A 168 3.77 27.57 6.51
CA ALA A 168 2.65 28.46 6.76
C ALA A 168 2.31 28.53 8.26
N ASP A 169 2.26 27.37 8.92
CA ASP A 169 2.06 27.26 10.36
C ASP A 169 3.20 27.97 11.13
N ALA A 170 4.46 27.74 10.74
CA ALA A 170 5.62 28.39 11.34
C ALA A 170 5.59 29.93 11.20
N LYS A 171 5.25 30.44 10.01
CA LYS A 171 5.17 31.89 9.73
C LYS A 171 4.08 32.59 10.56
N GLN A 172 3.00 31.90 10.92
CA GLN A 172 1.96 32.48 11.78
C GLN A 172 2.45 32.71 13.22
N HIS A 173 3.35 31.86 13.72
CA HIS A 173 3.81 31.88 15.12
C HIS A 173 5.21 32.50 15.28
N ALA A 174 5.95 32.69 14.18
CA ALA A 174 7.30 33.21 14.20
C ALA A 174 7.32 34.70 14.61
N THR A 175 7.88 34.99 15.78
CA THR A 175 8.23 36.35 16.22
C THR A 175 9.69 36.41 16.66
N GLY A 176 10.35 37.54 16.42
CA GLY A 176 11.73 37.79 16.87
C GLY A 176 12.73 36.72 16.38
N PRO A 177 13.49 36.05 17.26
CA PRO A 177 14.47 35.03 16.87
C PRO A 177 13.90 33.86 16.04
N ALA A 178 12.60 33.55 16.17
CA ALA A 178 11.93 32.51 15.41
C ALA A 178 11.75 32.88 13.92
N GLN A 179 11.85 34.17 13.56
CA GLN A 179 11.75 34.63 12.16
C GLN A 179 12.86 34.03 11.29
N ARG A 180 14.10 34.02 11.79
CA ARG A 180 15.25 33.44 11.07
C ARG A 180 15.07 31.96 10.78
N ALA A 181 14.43 31.23 11.69
CA ALA A 181 14.11 29.82 11.48
C ALA A 181 13.03 29.65 10.39
N ALA A 182 12.00 30.50 10.40
CA ALA A 182 10.98 30.51 9.34
C ALA A 182 11.56 30.87 7.97
N ASP A 183 12.52 31.81 7.90
CA ASP A 183 13.21 32.18 6.66
C ASP A 183 14.07 31.04 6.12
N ALA A 184 14.83 30.36 6.98
CA ALA A 184 15.60 29.17 6.58
C ALA A 184 14.69 28.00 6.18
N MET A 185 13.53 27.82 6.84
CA MET A 185 12.53 26.85 6.39
C MET A 185 11.99 27.22 5.00
N HIS A 186 11.77 28.50 4.73
CA HIS A 186 11.29 28.98 3.43
C HIS A 186 12.28 28.63 2.32
N GLU A 187 13.59 28.86 2.52
CA GLU A 187 14.63 28.50 1.56
C GLU A 187 14.64 26.98 1.25
N LEU A 188 14.48 26.15 2.28
CA LEU A 188 14.38 24.69 2.11
C LEU A 188 13.12 24.28 1.33
N VAL A 189 11.98 24.94 1.58
CA VAL A 189 10.74 24.69 0.82
C VAL A 189 10.88 25.10 -0.64
N GLU A 190 11.49 26.26 -0.92
CA GLU A 190 11.75 26.72 -2.30
C GLU A 190 12.68 25.75 -3.04
N ARG A 191 13.75 25.27 -2.39
CA ARG A 191 14.64 24.26 -2.96
C ARG A 191 13.89 22.96 -3.28
N LEU A 192 13.02 22.50 -2.37
CA LEU A 192 12.19 21.32 -2.60
C LEU A 192 11.22 21.52 -3.78
N ALA A 193 10.63 22.72 -3.92
CA ALA A 193 9.75 23.08 -5.02
C ALA A 193 10.50 23.11 -6.36
N ALA A 194 11.71 23.68 -6.39
CA ALA A 194 12.56 23.69 -7.58
C ALA A 194 12.89 22.26 -8.05
N ASN A 195 13.33 21.39 -7.13
CA ASN A 195 13.63 19.98 -7.44
C ASN A 195 12.38 19.24 -7.93
N TYR A 196 11.20 19.51 -7.35
CA TYR A 196 9.94 18.95 -7.79
C TYR A 196 9.64 19.35 -9.25
N HIS A 197 9.74 20.63 -9.58
CA HIS A 197 9.45 21.12 -10.94
C HIS A 197 10.44 20.61 -11.98
N GLU A 198 11.70 20.42 -11.60
CA GLU A 198 12.70 19.81 -12.48
C GLU A 198 12.34 18.35 -12.81
N LEU A 199 12.00 17.55 -11.81
CA LEU A 199 11.54 16.17 -12.02
C LEU A 199 10.21 16.14 -12.79
N GLU A 200 9.26 17.02 -12.47
CA GLU A 200 7.97 17.14 -13.17
C GLU A 200 8.18 17.37 -14.66
N LYS A 201 9.07 18.31 -15.01
CA LYS A 201 9.44 18.59 -16.40
C LYS A 201 10.10 17.39 -17.05
N ALA A 202 11.09 16.76 -16.41
CA ALA A 202 11.76 15.58 -16.94
C ALA A 202 10.76 14.42 -17.21
N VAL A 203 9.78 14.24 -16.33
CA VAL A 203 8.71 13.24 -16.47
C VAL A 203 7.73 13.61 -17.59
N ALA A 204 7.38 14.89 -17.76
CA ALA A 204 6.53 15.38 -18.84
C ALA A 204 7.20 15.20 -20.21
N ASP A 205 8.49 15.52 -20.28
CA ASP A 205 9.33 15.39 -21.48
C ASP A 205 9.75 13.94 -21.76
N ARG A 206 9.31 12.98 -20.92
CA ARG A 206 9.62 11.54 -21.02
C ARG A 206 11.12 11.24 -21.05
N VAL A 207 11.90 12.06 -20.36
CA VAL A 207 13.35 11.87 -20.22
C VAL A 207 13.60 10.58 -19.44
N GLN A 208 14.48 9.72 -19.97
CA GLN A 208 14.94 8.55 -19.24
C GLN A 208 15.94 8.97 -18.17
N LEU A 209 15.51 8.87 -16.91
CA LEU A 209 16.33 9.19 -15.75
C LEU A 209 17.03 7.93 -15.25
N SER A 210 18.32 8.06 -14.91
CA SER A 210 19.07 6.95 -14.31
C SER A 210 18.57 6.67 -12.90
N ARG A 211 18.77 5.43 -12.42
CA ARG A 211 18.43 5.06 -11.04
C ARG A 211 19.22 5.86 -10.00
N GLU A 212 20.43 6.29 -10.35
CA GLU A 212 21.29 7.11 -9.49
C GLU A 212 20.70 8.50 -9.31
N VAL A 213 20.32 9.17 -10.41
CA VAL A 213 19.67 10.49 -10.36
C VAL A 213 18.38 10.45 -9.53
N LEU A 214 17.52 9.45 -9.75
CA LEU A 214 16.30 9.29 -8.95
C LEU A 214 16.60 9.06 -7.47
N ARG A 215 17.67 8.31 -7.16
CA ARG A 215 18.08 8.05 -5.77
C ARG A 215 18.62 9.31 -5.11
N ASP A 216 19.34 10.16 -5.84
CA ASP A 216 19.87 11.41 -5.33
C ASP A 216 18.76 12.40 -4.98
N TRP A 217 17.80 12.61 -5.89
CA TRP A 217 16.60 13.40 -5.60
C TRP A 217 15.82 12.84 -4.40
N GLN A 218 15.63 11.51 -4.32
CA GLN A 218 14.96 10.91 -3.18
C GLN A 218 15.71 11.16 -1.85
N ASN A 219 17.04 11.05 -1.85
CA ASN A 219 17.87 11.29 -0.68
C ASN A 219 17.83 12.76 -0.25
N GLU A 220 17.90 13.67 -1.21
CA GLU A 220 17.84 15.11 -0.99
C GLU A 220 16.48 15.52 -0.42
N THR A 221 15.37 15.09 -1.03
CA THR A 221 14.02 15.31 -0.49
C THR A 221 13.90 14.79 0.94
N ARG A 222 14.41 13.59 1.24
CA ARG A 222 14.42 13.06 2.61
C ARG A 222 15.29 13.87 3.56
N SER A 223 16.39 14.44 3.08
CA SER A 223 17.25 15.32 3.89
C SER A 223 16.51 16.60 4.25
N ILE A 224 15.96 17.29 3.24
CA ILE A 224 15.18 18.52 3.42
C ILE A 224 14.01 18.29 4.38
N MET A 225 13.22 17.23 4.18
CA MET A 225 12.08 16.93 5.05
C MET A 225 12.49 16.60 6.49
N ARG A 226 13.67 16.00 6.72
CA ARG A 226 14.19 15.77 8.08
C ARG A 226 14.59 17.08 8.75
N GLU A 227 15.23 17.96 8.00
CA GLU A 227 15.66 19.28 8.48
C GLU A 227 14.45 20.16 8.81
N LEU A 228 13.46 20.25 7.91
CA LEU A 228 12.21 20.97 8.14
C LEU A 228 11.49 20.49 9.40
N ARG A 229 11.40 19.17 9.63
CA ARG A 229 10.80 18.62 10.86
C ARG A 229 11.58 19.01 12.11
N ARG A 230 12.92 18.98 12.04
CA ARG A 230 13.79 19.39 13.15
C ARG A 230 13.56 20.87 13.48
N MET A 231 13.51 21.73 12.48
CA MET A 231 13.24 23.16 12.65
C MET A 231 11.84 23.41 13.21
N ALA A 232 10.82 22.77 12.65
CA ALA A 232 9.44 22.87 13.14
C ALA A 232 9.31 22.44 14.61
N SER A 233 10.02 21.38 15.03
CA SER A 233 10.01 20.94 16.44
C SER A 233 10.74 21.88 17.42
N SER A 234 11.56 22.80 16.90
CA SER A 234 12.33 23.76 17.70
C SER A 234 11.64 25.11 17.85
N LEU A 235 10.55 25.36 17.11
CA LEU A 235 9.75 26.56 17.26
C LEU A 235 8.87 26.45 18.52
N PRO A 236 8.79 27.50 19.34
CA PRO A 236 7.85 27.52 20.46
C PRO A 236 6.41 27.42 19.94
N ALA A 237 5.59 26.66 20.65
CA ALA A 237 4.16 26.49 20.38
C ALA A 237 3.37 27.78 20.66
#